data_AF-A0A3A8AX62-F1
#
_entry.id   AF-A0A3A8AX62-F1
#
_cell.length_a   1.000
_cell.length_b   1.000
_cell.length_c   1.000
_cell.angle_alpha   90.00
_cell.angle_beta   90.00
_cell.angle_gamma   90.00
#
_symmetry.space_group_name_H-M   'P 1'
#
loop_
_entity.id
_entity.type
_entity.pdbx_description
1 polymer ?
#
loop_
_entity_poly.entity_id
_entity_poly.type
_entity_poly.pdbx_seq_one_letter_code
_entity_poly.pdbx_strand_id
1 'polypeptide(L)'
;MFNGLTRRGLLMGGVAIGGSALAGGRARAEAPPGAIEYDVQPDPTKEQGRLILDDGGYGSRSQFENEVRWRYPTASLDSSWSMTPLASGRGMITPSGLHFERHHAGIPTIDPQTHELILHGMVDQPLRFTMDDLKRLPSVSKIHFIECSGNGLTEWAKPTLKTVQGTHGLTSTSEWTGVRLSTVLEMAGVQDKAAWILAEGSDAAVMTRSVPIDKAMDDAILAYAQNGEALRPEQGYPLRLLLPGYEGNTHIKWLRRLEVSDKPFMTREETSKYTDLMPDGTARQFSLEMEAKSVITFPSGAMKLPRPGFYEVTGIAWSGRGKITKVEVSTDGGATWREAALDGPVLSICHTRFRLPWTWAGEEAVLQSRAIDETGYVQPTMEQLVAVRGLKSVYHLNAIQSWHVAPDGEVTNVHA
;
A
#
# COMPACT_ATOMS: atom_id res chain seq x y z
N MET A 1 68.23 -15.77 19.06
CA MET A 1 69.53 -15.12 18.80
C MET A 1 69.44 -14.34 17.51
N PHE A 2 70.09 -13.19 17.52
CA PHE A 2 70.09 -12.05 16.61
C PHE A 2 70.38 -12.31 15.11
N ASN A 3 69.87 -11.35 14.32
CA ASN A 3 70.38 -10.80 13.05
C ASN A 3 70.34 -11.70 11.80
N GLY A 4 69.74 -11.35 10.66
CA GLY A 4 69.44 -10.03 10.09
C GLY A 4 70.48 -9.66 9.04
N LEU A 5 70.11 -9.60 7.75
CA LEU A 5 70.83 -8.84 6.71
C LEU A 5 69.89 -8.53 5.53
N THR A 6 70.00 -7.30 5.07
CA THR A 6 69.06 -6.53 4.25
C THR A 6 69.63 -6.13 2.89
N ARG A 7 68.72 -5.97 1.91
CA ARG A 7 68.62 -4.92 0.86
C ARG A 7 69.69 -4.74 -0.25
N ARG A 8 69.16 -4.81 -1.50
CA ARG A 8 69.14 -3.79 -2.61
C ARG A 8 70.03 -3.96 -3.86
N GLY A 9 69.36 -3.78 -5.01
CA GLY A 9 69.87 -3.39 -6.35
C GLY A 9 69.42 -4.37 -7.45
N LEU A 10 68.30 -4.24 -8.16
CA LEU A 10 67.85 -3.24 -9.17
C LEU A 10 68.67 -3.20 -10.47
N LEU A 11 68.10 -3.74 -11.58
CA LEU A 11 68.21 -3.36 -13.02
C LEU A 11 67.41 -4.41 -13.84
N MET A 12 66.23 -4.07 -14.35
CA MET A 12 65.93 -3.58 -15.73
C MET A 12 66.02 -4.66 -16.83
N GLY A 13 64.85 -4.91 -17.46
CA GLY A 13 64.75 -5.27 -18.88
C GLY A 13 64.31 -6.70 -19.21
N GLY A 14 63.05 -6.88 -19.65
CA GLY A 14 62.61 -8.12 -20.30
C GLY A 14 61.10 -8.22 -20.44
N VAL A 15 60.57 -7.68 -21.54
CA VAL A 15 59.18 -7.83 -21.98
C VAL A 15 58.84 -9.33 -22.14
N ALA A 16 57.83 -9.80 -21.42
CA ALA A 16 57.15 -11.06 -21.71
C ALA A 16 55.68 -10.78 -21.99
N ILE A 17 55.33 -10.91 -23.28
CA ILE A 17 53.97 -10.91 -23.79
C ILE A 17 53.28 -12.16 -23.21
N GLY A 18 52.44 -11.96 -22.20
CA GLY A 18 51.54 -12.98 -21.67
C GLY A 18 50.11 -12.51 -21.87
N GLY A 19 49.42 -13.06 -22.87
CA GLY A 19 48.03 -12.76 -23.15
C GLY A 19 47.15 -13.13 -21.96
N SER A 20 46.75 -12.14 -21.18
CA SER A 20 45.62 -12.25 -20.27
C SER A 20 44.35 -12.18 -21.09
N ALA A 21 43.75 -13.35 -21.34
CA ALA A 21 42.35 -13.43 -21.69
C ALA A 21 41.57 -12.68 -20.60
N LEU A 22 41.07 -11.49 -20.94
CA LEU A 22 40.02 -10.82 -20.20
C LEU A 22 38.78 -11.71 -20.30
N ALA A 23 38.68 -12.71 -19.44
CA ALA A 23 37.42 -13.33 -19.11
C ALA A 23 36.58 -12.23 -18.46
N GLY A 24 35.81 -11.54 -19.30
CA GLY A 24 34.77 -10.62 -18.87
C GLY A 24 33.70 -11.40 -18.13
N GLY A 25 33.98 -11.71 -16.86
CA GLY A 25 32.97 -12.09 -15.90
C GLY A 25 32.05 -10.90 -15.72
N ARG A 26 30.98 -10.81 -16.51
CA ARG A 26 29.82 -10.02 -16.13
C ARG A 26 29.40 -10.57 -14.77
N ALA A 27 29.47 -9.74 -13.73
CA ALA A 27 28.79 -10.06 -12.48
C ALA A 27 27.33 -10.38 -12.86
N ARG A 28 26.93 -11.65 -12.70
CA ARG A 28 25.54 -12.05 -12.91
C ARG A 28 24.73 -11.32 -11.84
N ALA A 29 23.77 -10.51 -12.27
CA ALA A 29 22.87 -9.84 -11.34
C ALA A 29 22.03 -10.93 -10.66
N GLU A 30 22.06 -10.94 -9.33
CA GLU A 30 21.23 -11.83 -8.53
C GLU A 30 19.74 -11.64 -8.90
N ALA A 31 18.98 -12.74 -8.98
CA ALA A 31 17.56 -12.67 -9.30
C ALA A 31 16.79 -11.73 -8.35
N PRO A 32 15.78 -10.99 -8.86
CA PRO A 32 15.01 -10.07 -8.03
C PRO A 32 14.23 -10.82 -6.92
N PRO A 33 13.84 -10.13 -5.83
CA PRO A 33 13.12 -10.76 -4.73
C PRO A 33 11.86 -11.53 -5.19
N GLY A 34 11.77 -12.79 -4.78
CA GLY A 34 10.68 -13.71 -5.14
C GLY A 34 10.86 -14.42 -6.48
N ALA A 35 11.94 -14.15 -7.22
CA ALA A 35 12.33 -14.89 -8.42
C ALA A 35 13.42 -15.92 -8.09
N ILE A 36 13.53 -16.92 -8.95
CA ILE A 36 14.67 -17.84 -9.01
C ILE A 36 15.40 -17.56 -10.32
N GLU A 37 16.73 -17.48 -10.28
CA GLU A 37 17.54 -17.28 -11.47
C GLU A 37 17.58 -18.57 -12.30
N TYR A 38 17.31 -18.42 -13.59
CA TYR A 38 17.41 -19.47 -14.59
C TYR A 38 18.14 -18.93 -15.82
N ASP A 39 18.94 -19.78 -16.46
CA ASP A 39 19.60 -19.42 -17.70
C ASP A 39 18.54 -19.10 -18.78
N VAL A 40 18.76 -18.00 -19.49
CA VAL A 40 17.87 -17.58 -20.58
C VAL A 40 18.19 -18.41 -21.81
N GLN A 41 17.25 -19.27 -22.19
CA GLN A 41 17.37 -20.07 -23.42
C GLN A 41 17.46 -19.14 -24.64
N PRO A 42 18.45 -19.32 -25.54
CA PRO A 42 18.55 -18.53 -26.76
C PRO A 42 17.32 -18.68 -27.67
N ASP A 43 16.75 -19.89 -27.72
CA ASP A 43 15.52 -20.21 -28.42
C ASP A 43 14.73 -21.27 -27.61
N PRO A 44 13.68 -20.86 -26.87
CA PRO A 44 12.85 -21.78 -26.10
C PRO A 44 12.15 -22.87 -26.93
N THR A 45 12.16 -22.79 -28.26
CA THR A 45 11.63 -23.83 -29.15
C THR A 45 12.64 -24.94 -29.45
N LYS A 46 13.91 -24.78 -29.03
CA LYS A 46 15.02 -25.70 -29.30
C LYS A 46 15.58 -26.38 -28.07
N GLU A 47 15.26 -25.88 -26.88
CA GLU A 47 15.77 -26.37 -25.61
C GLU A 47 14.61 -26.73 -24.68
N GLN A 48 14.71 -27.85 -23.97
CA GLN A 48 13.69 -28.24 -23.00
C GLN A 48 13.70 -27.27 -21.82
N GLY A 49 12.51 -26.81 -21.43
CA GLY A 49 12.34 -25.93 -20.28
C GLY A 49 12.45 -26.65 -18.93
N ARG A 50 12.17 -25.91 -17.87
CA ARG A 50 12.13 -26.43 -16.50
C ARG A 50 11.00 -27.44 -16.30
N LEU A 51 11.18 -28.30 -15.31
CA LEU A 51 10.15 -29.26 -14.90
C LEU A 51 9.06 -28.59 -14.06
N ILE A 52 7.91 -29.25 -13.96
CA ILE A 52 6.79 -28.82 -13.12
C ILE A 52 7.24 -28.83 -11.64
N LEU A 53 6.96 -27.74 -10.90
CA LEU A 53 7.32 -27.51 -9.49
C LEU A 53 8.82 -27.35 -9.20
N ASP A 54 9.64 -27.07 -10.22
CA ASP A 54 11.08 -26.82 -10.06
C ASP A 54 11.39 -25.54 -9.24
N ASP A 55 10.37 -24.72 -8.95
CA ASP A 55 10.43 -23.56 -8.06
C ASP A 55 9.98 -23.85 -6.61
N GLY A 56 9.80 -25.12 -6.25
CA GLY A 56 9.37 -25.55 -4.93
C GLY A 56 7.85 -25.51 -4.71
N GLY A 57 7.07 -25.21 -5.75
CA GLY A 57 5.62 -25.43 -5.77
C GLY A 57 4.75 -24.32 -5.17
N TYR A 58 5.34 -23.20 -4.76
CA TYR A 58 4.61 -22.00 -4.32
C TYR A 58 4.56 -20.91 -5.40
N GLY A 59 5.18 -21.13 -6.56
CA GLY A 59 5.24 -20.18 -7.66
C GLY A 59 6.32 -19.11 -7.44
N SER A 60 7.28 -19.02 -8.35
CA SER A 60 8.26 -17.93 -8.44
C SER A 60 7.82 -16.88 -9.45
N ARG A 61 8.11 -15.61 -9.19
CA ARG A 61 7.93 -14.55 -10.21
C ARG A 61 8.99 -14.69 -11.31
N SER A 62 8.72 -14.13 -12.48
CA SER A 62 9.72 -14.00 -13.54
C SER A 62 10.93 -13.18 -13.07
N GLN A 63 12.14 -13.66 -13.39
CA GLN A 63 13.41 -12.98 -13.08
C GLN A 63 13.61 -11.63 -13.80
N PHE A 64 12.72 -11.29 -14.74
CA PHE A 64 12.76 -10.02 -15.47
C PHE A 64 11.86 -8.93 -14.86
N GLU A 65 11.07 -9.29 -13.86
CA GLU A 65 10.17 -8.39 -13.14
C GLU A 65 10.87 -7.89 -11.87
N ASN A 66 10.93 -6.57 -11.66
CA ASN A 66 11.74 -5.94 -10.60
C ASN A 66 10.92 -5.17 -9.56
N GLU A 67 9.58 -5.20 -9.67
CA GLU A 67 8.67 -4.58 -8.72
C GLU A 67 8.96 -5.06 -7.31
N VAL A 68 9.17 -4.11 -6.41
CA VAL A 68 9.33 -4.36 -4.99
C VAL A 68 8.64 -3.26 -4.21
N ARG A 69 8.29 -3.55 -2.97
CA ARG A 69 7.88 -2.51 -2.03
C ARG A 69 9.06 -1.60 -1.75
N TRP A 70 8.85 -0.28 -1.79
CA TRP A 70 9.88 0.69 -1.43
C TRP A 70 9.66 1.16 0.01
N ARG A 71 10.67 1.03 0.87
CA ARG A 71 10.62 1.50 2.26
C ARG A 71 11.02 2.96 2.35
N TYR A 72 10.18 3.79 2.96
CA TYR A 72 10.53 5.18 3.24
C TYR A 72 11.60 5.24 4.35
N PRO A 73 12.61 6.13 4.27
CA PRO A 73 13.69 6.22 5.25
C PRO A 73 13.20 6.89 6.56
N THR A 74 12.47 6.14 7.37
CA THR A 74 12.06 6.53 8.73
C THR A 74 13.21 6.44 9.73
N ALA A 75 13.07 7.16 10.86
CA ALA A 75 14.07 7.16 11.92
C ALA A 75 14.27 5.78 12.59
N SER A 76 13.22 4.96 12.66
CA SER A 76 13.27 3.59 13.14
C SER A 76 12.94 2.61 12.02
N LEU A 77 13.56 1.43 12.04
CA LEU A 77 13.23 0.33 11.13
C LEU A 77 11.94 -0.38 11.54
N ASP A 78 11.66 -0.45 12.84
CA ASP A 78 10.50 -1.18 13.40
C ASP A 78 9.23 -0.35 13.37
N SER A 79 9.36 0.99 13.45
CA SER A 79 8.26 1.94 13.23
C SER A 79 8.42 2.59 11.86
N SER A 80 7.97 1.88 10.82
CA SER A 80 8.26 2.20 9.42
C SER A 80 7.10 1.82 8.48
N TRP A 81 7.24 2.20 7.21
CA TRP A 81 6.34 1.80 6.14
C TRP A 81 7.06 1.47 4.85
N SER A 82 6.45 0.56 4.09
CA SER A 82 6.78 0.28 2.70
C SER A 82 5.63 0.69 1.78
N MET A 83 5.90 0.87 0.50
CA MET A 83 4.99 1.46 -0.48
C MET A 83 4.75 0.49 -1.65
N THR A 84 3.49 0.27 -2.02
CA THR A 84 3.09 -0.55 -3.17
C THR A 84 3.63 0.04 -4.48
N PRO A 85 4.24 -0.75 -5.38
CA PRO A 85 4.73 -0.28 -6.68
C PRO A 85 3.59 -0.06 -7.69
N LEU A 86 2.77 0.98 -7.47
CA LEU A 86 1.53 1.26 -8.23
C LEU A 86 1.74 1.41 -9.74
N ALA A 87 2.91 1.89 -10.18
CA ALA A 87 3.25 2.09 -11.59
C ALA A 87 3.21 0.79 -12.42
N SER A 88 3.62 -0.33 -11.83
CA SER A 88 3.61 -1.66 -12.47
C SER A 88 2.33 -2.44 -12.19
N GLY A 89 1.47 -1.93 -11.29
CA GLY A 89 0.23 -2.59 -10.91
C GLY A 89 -0.72 -2.74 -12.09
N ARG A 90 -1.30 -3.95 -12.25
CA ARG A 90 -2.29 -4.27 -13.28
C ARG A 90 -3.64 -4.53 -12.63
N GLY A 91 -4.72 -4.14 -13.30
CA GLY A 91 -6.09 -4.30 -12.78
C GLY A 91 -6.28 -3.58 -11.43
N MET A 92 -7.10 -4.18 -10.56
CA MET A 92 -7.41 -3.68 -9.22
C MET A 92 -6.67 -4.42 -8.09
N ILE A 93 -6.41 -5.73 -8.21
CA ILE A 93 -5.87 -6.54 -7.11
C ILE A 93 -4.37 -6.34 -6.98
N THR A 94 -3.92 -5.99 -5.77
CA THR A 94 -2.51 -5.93 -5.41
C THR A 94 -2.03 -7.33 -4.99
N PRO A 95 -0.97 -7.89 -5.60
CA PRO A 95 -0.38 -9.14 -5.14
C PRO A 95 0.00 -9.08 -3.67
N SER A 96 -0.25 -10.14 -2.89
CA SER A 96 -0.08 -10.12 -1.42
C SER A 96 1.33 -9.74 -0.99
N GLY A 97 2.37 -10.21 -1.69
CA GLY A 97 3.76 -9.86 -1.42
C GLY A 97 4.16 -8.42 -1.77
N LEU A 98 3.30 -7.70 -2.51
CA LEU A 98 3.48 -6.29 -2.88
C LEU A 98 2.52 -5.36 -2.13
N HIS A 99 1.64 -5.88 -1.27
CA HIS A 99 0.77 -5.07 -0.41
C HIS A 99 1.65 -4.23 0.53
N PHE A 100 1.47 -2.91 0.53
CA PHE A 100 2.20 -1.97 1.39
C PHE A 100 2.22 -2.41 2.86
N GLU A 101 3.23 -1.98 3.59
CA GLU A 101 3.36 -2.28 5.01
C GLU A 101 3.35 -1.00 5.84
N ARG A 102 2.76 -1.08 7.02
CA ARG A 102 2.95 -0.10 8.09
C ARG A 102 3.00 -0.84 9.42
N HIS A 103 4.09 -0.65 10.16
CA HIS A 103 4.35 -1.25 11.46
C HIS A 103 4.74 -0.17 12.46
N HIS A 104 4.45 -0.39 13.74
CA HIS A 104 4.86 0.51 14.82
C HIS A 104 5.88 -0.12 15.77
N ALA A 105 6.05 -1.45 15.73
CA ALA A 105 7.09 -2.18 16.45
C ALA A 105 7.49 -3.50 15.73
N GLY A 106 7.67 -3.43 14.40
CA GLY A 106 8.09 -4.56 13.58
C GLY A 106 6.97 -5.58 13.31
N ILE A 107 7.37 -6.77 12.83
CA ILE A 107 6.47 -7.87 12.47
C ILE A 107 6.66 -9.01 13.50
N PRO A 108 5.69 -9.26 14.39
CA PRO A 108 5.75 -10.41 15.29
C PRO A 108 5.53 -11.72 14.55
N THR A 109 6.19 -12.79 15.04
CA THR A 109 5.89 -14.17 14.65
C THR A 109 4.86 -14.74 15.63
N ILE A 110 3.65 -15.02 15.15
CA ILE A 110 2.55 -15.53 15.98
C ILE A 110 2.21 -16.95 15.56
N ASP A 111 2.22 -17.87 16.52
CA ASP A 111 1.74 -19.23 16.32
C ASP A 111 0.20 -19.26 16.36
N PRO A 112 -0.48 -19.66 15.27
CA PRO A 112 -1.94 -19.71 15.23
C PRO A 112 -2.55 -20.70 16.24
N GLN A 113 -1.80 -21.70 16.72
CA GLN A 113 -2.30 -22.69 17.67
C GLN A 113 -2.47 -22.14 19.08
N THR A 114 -1.73 -21.07 19.41
CA THR A 114 -1.76 -20.41 20.72
C THR A 114 -2.39 -19.02 20.66
N HIS A 115 -2.73 -18.54 19.46
CA HIS A 115 -3.38 -17.27 19.27
C HIS A 115 -4.85 -17.33 19.71
N GLU A 116 -5.25 -16.36 20.53
CA GLU A 116 -6.61 -16.18 21.01
C GLU A 116 -7.10 -14.76 20.72
N LEU A 117 -8.37 -14.65 20.31
CA LEU A 117 -9.11 -13.40 20.30
C LEU A 117 -10.04 -13.35 21.53
N ILE A 118 -9.86 -12.34 22.38
CA ILE A 118 -10.72 -12.10 23.55
C ILE A 118 -11.72 -10.99 23.22
N LEU A 119 -13.02 -11.25 23.40
CA LEU A 119 -14.11 -10.29 23.27
C LEU A 119 -14.79 -10.10 24.64
N HIS A 120 -14.76 -8.88 25.18
CA HIS A 120 -15.29 -8.59 26.52
C HIS A 120 -15.74 -7.11 26.64
N GLY A 121 -16.05 -6.66 27.85
CA GLY A 121 -16.56 -5.30 28.12
C GLY A 121 -18.08 -5.29 28.28
N MET A 122 -18.76 -4.36 27.63
CA MET A 122 -20.23 -4.22 27.63
C MET A 122 -20.92 -5.28 26.75
N VAL A 123 -20.77 -6.54 27.15
CA VAL A 123 -21.40 -7.72 26.55
C VAL A 123 -22.02 -8.60 27.64
N ASP A 124 -23.04 -9.38 27.30
CA ASP A 124 -23.72 -10.29 28.22
C ASP A 124 -22.83 -11.48 28.59
N GLN A 125 -22.06 -11.98 27.63
CA GLN A 125 -21.14 -13.10 27.80
C GLN A 125 -19.78 -12.77 27.17
N PRO A 126 -18.74 -12.52 27.97
CA PRO A 126 -17.37 -12.44 27.48
C PRO A 126 -16.95 -13.75 26.80
N LEU A 127 -16.39 -13.65 25.60
CA LEU A 127 -16.01 -14.79 24.77
C LEU A 127 -14.51 -14.78 24.49
N ARG A 128 -14.00 -15.98 24.20
CA ARG A 128 -12.64 -16.20 23.72
C ARG A 128 -12.70 -17.17 22.55
N PHE A 129 -11.95 -16.86 21.50
CA PHE A 129 -11.91 -17.65 20.27
C PHE A 129 -10.48 -18.03 19.94
N THR A 130 -10.25 -19.32 19.71
CA THR A 130 -9.09 -19.81 18.96
C THR A 130 -9.28 -19.55 17.46
N MET A 131 -8.21 -19.72 16.67
CA MET A 131 -8.33 -19.65 15.21
C MET A 131 -9.28 -20.71 14.63
N ASP A 132 -9.35 -21.90 15.24
CA ASP A 132 -10.26 -22.97 14.81
C ASP A 132 -11.71 -22.64 15.17
N ASP A 133 -11.96 -21.91 16.26
CA ASP A 133 -13.30 -21.42 16.58
C ASP A 133 -13.78 -20.43 15.52
N LEU A 134 -12.93 -19.46 15.15
CA LEU A 134 -13.27 -18.46 14.13
C LEU A 134 -13.50 -19.09 12.76
N LYS A 135 -12.64 -20.02 12.32
CA LYS A 135 -12.75 -20.66 11.00
C LYS A 135 -13.97 -21.57 10.84
N ARG A 136 -14.65 -21.94 11.93
CA ARG A 136 -15.91 -22.70 11.92
C ARG A 136 -17.16 -21.83 11.74
N LEU A 137 -17.04 -20.52 11.93
CA LEU A 137 -18.16 -19.58 11.76
C LEU A 137 -18.40 -19.30 10.26
N PRO A 138 -19.60 -18.80 9.89
CA PRO A 138 -19.89 -18.40 8.51
C PRO A 138 -18.90 -17.35 8.01
N SER A 139 -18.21 -17.67 6.91
CA SER A 139 -17.20 -16.80 6.32
C SER A 139 -17.76 -15.95 5.18
N VAL A 140 -17.10 -14.81 4.94
CA VAL A 140 -17.34 -13.91 3.81
C VAL A 140 -16.01 -13.62 3.12
N SER A 141 -16.06 -13.41 1.80
CA SER A 141 -14.94 -12.91 1.00
C SER A 141 -15.34 -11.60 0.33
N LYS A 142 -14.57 -10.53 0.55
CA LYS A 142 -14.83 -9.19 0.03
C LYS A 142 -13.58 -8.54 -0.50
N ILE A 143 -13.66 -7.94 -1.68
CA ILE A 143 -12.57 -7.14 -2.24
C ILE A 143 -12.70 -5.73 -1.66
N HIS A 144 -11.65 -5.26 -0.98
CA HIS A 144 -11.59 -3.91 -0.43
C HIS A 144 -10.17 -3.35 -0.47
N PHE A 145 -10.05 -2.03 -0.63
CA PHE A 145 -8.78 -1.34 -0.44
C PHE A 145 -8.50 -1.06 1.05
N ILE A 146 -7.22 -0.98 1.36
CA ILE A 146 -6.71 -0.34 2.58
C ILE A 146 -5.82 0.81 2.12
N GLU A 147 -6.04 2.01 2.64
CA GLU A 147 -5.16 3.17 2.46
C GLU A 147 -4.72 3.68 3.83
N CYS A 148 -3.42 3.92 4.02
CA CYS A 148 -2.97 4.65 5.20
C CYS A 148 -3.43 6.10 5.11
N SER A 149 -3.99 6.67 6.18
CA SER A 149 -4.33 8.10 6.19
C SER A 149 -3.12 9.01 5.98
N GLY A 150 -1.89 8.52 6.20
CA GLY A 150 -0.65 9.21 5.84
C GLY A 150 -0.25 9.12 4.36
N ASN A 151 -1.06 8.56 3.46
CA ASN A 151 -0.71 8.45 2.05
C ASN A 151 -0.59 9.84 1.40
N GLY A 152 0.63 10.22 1.03
CA GLY A 152 0.96 11.58 0.55
C GLY A 152 1.41 12.55 1.64
N LEU A 153 1.68 12.12 2.88
CA LEU A 153 2.02 13.01 4.00
C LEU A 153 3.17 14.01 3.74
N THR A 154 4.07 13.71 2.80
CA THR A 154 5.21 14.56 2.44
C THR A 154 4.87 15.64 1.41
N GLU A 155 3.68 15.59 0.83
CA GLU A 155 3.30 16.39 -0.35
C GLU A 155 2.38 17.58 -0.02
N TRP A 156 2.13 17.89 1.27
CA TRP A 156 1.26 19.01 1.65
C TRP A 156 1.80 20.38 1.19
N ALA A 157 3.07 20.66 1.49
CA ALA A 157 3.65 21.99 1.28
C ALA A 157 4.28 22.16 -0.11
N LYS A 158 4.87 21.09 -0.64
CA LYS A 158 5.56 21.06 -1.92
C LYS A 158 5.76 19.63 -2.41
N PRO A 159 6.00 19.43 -3.72
CA PRO A 159 6.44 18.14 -4.26
C PRO A 159 7.72 17.68 -3.55
N THR A 160 7.70 16.48 -2.99
CA THR A 160 8.87 15.94 -2.26
C THR A 160 9.34 14.62 -2.86
N LEU A 161 8.43 13.70 -3.16
CA LEU A 161 8.78 12.39 -3.72
C LEU A 161 8.67 12.36 -5.23
N LYS A 162 9.52 11.56 -5.89
CA LYS A 162 9.65 11.56 -7.35
C LYS A 162 8.64 10.67 -8.06
N THR A 163 8.29 9.52 -7.49
CA THR A 163 7.52 8.47 -8.17
C THR A 163 6.11 8.35 -7.59
N VAL A 164 5.17 7.81 -8.35
CA VAL A 164 3.82 7.49 -7.86
C VAL A 164 3.84 6.47 -6.71
N GLN A 165 4.81 5.54 -6.70
CA GLN A 165 5.03 4.64 -5.57
C GLN A 165 5.38 5.44 -4.31
N GLY A 166 6.23 6.46 -4.41
CA GLY A 166 6.59 7.29 -3.27
C GLY A 166 5.42 8.14 -2.77
N THR A 167 4.71 8.83 -3.67
CA THR A 167 3.65 9.78 -3.28
C THR A 167 2.34 9.11 -2.87
N HIS A 168 1.99 7.97 -3.48
CA HIS A 168 0.66 7.35 -3.35
C HIS A 168 0.69 5.87 -2.95
N GLY A 169 1.87 5.26 -2.73
CA GLY A 169 2.01 3.82 -2.54
C GLY A 169 1.51 3.27 -1.20
N LEU A 170 1.00 4.07 -0.25
CA LEU A 170 0.37 3.55 0.97
C LEU A 170 -1.08 3.13 0.74
N THR A 171 -1.33 2.43 -0.36
CA THR A 171 -2.63 1.88 -0.69
C THR A 171 -2.50 0.58 -1.47
N SER A 172 -3.43 -0.34 -1.22
CA SER A 172 -3.51 -1.65 -1.88
C SER A 172 -4.94 -2.15 -1.84
N THR A 173 -5.36 -2.89 -2.86
CA THR A 173 -6.65 -3.61 -2.86
C THR A 173 -6.41 -5.11 -2.83
N SER A 174 -7.17 -5.82 -2.01
CA SER A 174 -7.08 -7.28 -1.88
C SER A 174 -8.47 -7.87 -1.65
N GLU A 175 -8.63 -9.14 -2.00
CA GLU A 175 -9.75 -9.92 -1.47
C GLU A 175 -9.41 -10.34 -0.03
N TRP A 176 -10.32 -10.09 0.90
CA TRP A 176 -10.18 -10.44 2.31
C TRP A 176 -11.24 -11.48 2.67
N THR A 177 -10.79 -12.56 3.31
CA THR A 177 -11.66 -13.66 3.73
C THR A 177 -11.60 -13.84 5.23
N GLY A 178 -12.78 -13.93 5.86
CA GLY A 178 -12.90 -13.99 7.31
C GLY A 178 -14.34 -14.10 7.80
N VAL A 179 -14.57 -13.84 9.08
CA VAL A 179 -15.90 -13.82 9.71
C VAL A 179 -16.35 -12.37 9.86
N ARG A 180 -17.64 -12.07 9.69
CA ARG A 180 -18.17 -10.75 10.05
C ARG A 180 -17.99 -10.50 11.55
N LEU A 181 -17.53 -9.31 11.92
CA LEU A 181 -17.38 -8.95 13.33
C LEU A 181 -18.74 -8.97 14.05
N SER A 182 -19.82 -8.57 13.37
CA SER A 182 -21.19 -8.67 13.89
C SER A 182 -21.54 -10.07 14.40
N THR A 183 -21.10 -11.13 13.71
CA THR A 183 -21.37 -12.51 14.12
C THR A 183 -20.87 -12.81 15.53
N VAL A 184 -19.63 -12.41 15.87
CA VAL A 184 -19.10 -12.68 17.22
C VAL A 184 -19.62 -11.70 18.26
N LEU A 185 -19.98 -10.48 17.86
CA LEU A 185 -20.61 -9.49 18.74
C LEU A 185 -22.03 -9.92 19.14
N GLU A 186 -22.82 -10.43 18.20
CA GLU A 186 -24.14 -10.99 18.46
C GLU A 186 -24.05 -12.23 19.37
N MET A 187 -23.08 -13.11 19.15
CA MET A 187 -22.82 -14.26 20.03
C MET A 187 -22.51 -13.85 21.48
N ALA A 188 -21.79 -12.75 21.67
CA ALA A 188 -21.44 -12.23 23.00
C ALA A 188 -22.60 -11.48 23.68
N GLY A 189 -23.62 -11.05 22.91
CA GLY A 189 -24.72 -10.22 23.39
C GLY A 189 -24.26 -8.80 23.74
N VAL A 190 -24.01 -7.97 22.73
CA VAL A 190 -23.70 -6.53 22.94
C VAL A 190 -24.83 -5.84 23.71
N GLN A 191 -24.48 -5.11 24.78
CA GLN A 191 -25.46 -4.42 25.63
C GLN A 191 -25.96 -3.11 24.97
N ASP A 192 -27.21 -2.72 25.25
CA ASP A 192 -27.92 -1.58 24.63
C ASP A 192 -27.18 -0.22 24.62
N LYS A 193 -26.28 0.02 25.59
CA LYS A 193 -25.53 1.28 25.72
C LYS A 193 -24.13 1.24 25.11
N ALA A 194 -23.74 0.11 24.53
CA ALA A 194 -22.47 -0.01 23.83
C ALA A 194 -22.46 0.86 22.57
N ALA A 195 -21.35 1.56 22.34
CA ALA A 195 -21.18 2.46 21.20
C ALA A 195 -19.81 2.34 20.53
N TRP A 196 -18.81 1.76 21.22
CA TRP A 196 -17.43 1.70 20.76
C TRP A 196 -16.79 0.35 21.10
N ILE A 197 -15.78 -0.02 20.33
CA ILE A 197 -14.95 -1.21 20.55
C ILE A 197 -13.48 -0.80 20.49
N LEU A 198 -12.70 -1.12 21.52
CA LEU A 198 -11.24 -1.10 21.42
C LEU A 198 -10.78 -2.34 20.67
N ALA A 199 -10.17 -2.16 19.50
CA ALA A 199 -9.41 -3.20 18.84
C ALA A 199 -7.93 -3.09 19.21
N GLU A 200 -7.30 -4.20 19.59
CA GLU A 200 -5.94 -4.25 20.13
C GLU A 200 -5.10 -5.35 19.47
N GLY A 201 -3.91 -4.97 19.00
CA GLY A 201 -2.94 -5.87 18.37
C GLY A 201 -2.01 -6.56 19.37
N SER A 202 -1.40 -7.66 18.93
CA SER A 202 -0.47 -8.47 19.73
C SER A 202 1.01 -8.14 19.51
N ASP A 203 1.32 -7.08 18.77
CA ASP A 203 2.69 -6.60 18.59
C ASP A 203 3.17 -5.77 19.79
N ALA A 204 4.47 -5.48 19.83
CA ALA A 204 5.06 -4.74 20.95
C ALA A 204 4.62 -3.26 21.02
N ALA A 205 4.04 -2.70 19.94
CA ALA A 205 3.42 -1.38 20.00
C ALA A 205 2.05 -1.42 20.70
N VAL A 206 1.44 -2.61 20.82
CA VAL A 206 0.06 -2.80 21.28
C VAL A 206 -0.86 -1.83 20.54
N MET A 207 -0.81 -1.89 19.20
CA MET A 207 -1.57 -0.96 18.37
C MET A 207 -3.05 -1.04 18.75
N THR A 208 -3.64 0.10 19.08
CA THR A 208 -5.02 0.19 19.56
C THR A 208 -5.80 1.25 18.82
N ARG A 209 -7.05 0.94 18.47
CA ARG A 209 -8.00 1.90 17.91
C ARG A 209 -9.41 1.67 18.43
N SER A 210 -10.12 2.76 18.69
CA SER A 210 -11.55 2.77 18.96
C SER A 210 -12.34 2.72 17.64
N VAL A 211 -13.25 1.77 17.55
CA VAL A 211 -14.10 1.52 16.39
C VAL A 211 -15.56 1.78 16.78
N PRO A 212 -16.30 2.63 16.06
CA PRO A 212 -17.73 2.79 16.27
C PRO A 212 -18.47 1.46 16.11
N ILE A 213 -19.40 1.16 17.02
CA ILE A 213 -20.08 -0.13 17.01
C ILE A 213 -20.94 -0.33 15.76
N ASP A 214 -21.55 0.74 15.23
CA ASP A 214 -22.34 0.67 14.00
C ASP A 214 -21.48 0.21 12.82
N LYS A 215 -20.23 0.68 12.74
CA LYS A 215 -19.27 0.21 11.72
C LYS A 215 -18.90 -1.25 11.93
N ALA A 216 -18.70 -1.66 13.19
CA ALA A 216 -18.39 -3.05 13.54
C ALA A 216 -19.53 -4.02 13.19
N MET A 217 -20.77 -3.57 13.34
CA MET A 217 -21.99 -4.35 13.06
C MET A 217 -22.32 -4.41 11.56
N ASP A 218 -21.99 -3.36 10.79
CA ASP A 218 -22.30 -3.28 9.36
C ASP A 218 -21.41 -4.20 8.49
N ASP A 219 -20.12 -3.89 8.39
CA ASP A 219 -19.26 -4.50 7.37
C ASP A 219 -17.86 -4.92 7.83
N ALA A 220 -17.53 -4.77 9.12
CA ALA A 220 -16.24 -5.18 9.64
C ALA A 220 -16.01 -6.69 9.52
N ILE A 221 -14.76 -7.09 9.26
CA ILE A 221 -14.36 -8.49 9.05
C ILE A 221 -13.18 -8.81 9.97
N LEU A 222 -13.28 -9.93 10.70
CA LEU A 222 -12.17 -10.63 11.32
C LEU A 222 -11.51 -11.49 10.24
N ALA A 223 -10.55 -10.91 9.52
CA ALA A 223 -9.92 -11.52 8.35
C ALA A 223 -8.75 -12.43 8.75
N TYR A 224 -8.71 -13.63 8.18
CA TYR A 224 -7.63 -14.62 8.35
C TYR A 224 -7.01 -15.05 7.01
N ALA A 225 -7.52 -14.55 5.89
CA ALA A 225 -7.02 -14.81 4.55
C ALA A 225 -7.05 -13.56 3.65
N GLN A 226 -6.12 -13.49 2.71
CA GLN A 226 -5.93 -12.41 1.75
C GLN A 226 -5.56 -12.99 0.37
N ASN A 227 -6.31 -12.60 -0.67
CA ASN A 227 -6.13 -13.02 -2.06
C ASN A 227 -6.05 -14.56 -2.23
N GLY A 228 -6.96 -15.29 -1.57
CA GLY A 228 -7.07 -16.75 -1.69
C GLY A 228 -6.11 -17.57 -0.82
N GLU A 229 -5.21 -16.95 -0.06
CA GLU A 229 -4.30 -17.63 0.86
C GLU A 229 -4.40 -17.07 2.29
N ALA A 230 -3.75 -17.71 3.26
CA ALA A 230 -3.63 -17.15 4.60
C ALA A 230 -2.95 -15.77 4.57
N LEU A 231 -3.26 -14.91 5.54
CA LEU A 231 -2.57 -13.63 5.69
C LEU A 231 -1.05 -13.81 5.68
N ARG A 232 -0.34 -12.87 5.07
CA ARG A 232 1.11 -12.77 5.26
C ARG A 232 1.42 -12.27 6.68
N PRO A 233 2.55 -12.67 7.30
CA PRO A 233 2.94 -12.19 8.63
C PRO A 233 2.88 -10.67 8.77
N GLU A 234 3.40 -9.93 7.79
CA GLU A 234 3.40 -8.48 7.78
C GLU A 234 2.00 -7.85 7.60
N GLN A 235 1.03 -8.62 7.11
CA GLN A 235 -0.37 -8.22 6.92
C GLN A 235 -1.28 -8.67 8.06
N GLY A 236 -0.72 -9.24 9.13
CA GLY A 236 -1.45 -9.51 10.38
C GLY A 236 -1.77 -10.96 10.64
N TYR A 237 -1.06 -11.92 10.04
CA TYR A 237 -1.25 -13.34 10.35
C TYR A 237 -1.14 -13.63 11.86
N PRO A 238 -2.07 -14.42 12.45
CA PRO A 238 -3.11 -15.19 11.79
C PRO A 238 -4.46 -14.47 11.64
N LEU A 239 -4.63 -13.31 12.26
CA LEU A 239 -5.90 -12.60 12.33
C LEU A 239 -5.70 -11.08 12.34
N ARG A 240 -6.48 -10.38 11.50
CA ARG A 240 -6.59 -8.92 11.54
C ARG A 240 -8.04 -8.47 11.55
N LEU A 241 -8.26 -7.26 12.06
CA LEU A 241 -9.47 -6.51 11.80
C LEU A 241 -9.37 -5.82 10.43
N LEU A 242 -10.47 -5.88 9.67
CA LEU A 242 -10.69 -5.12 8.44
C LEU A 242 -11.91 -4.23 8.62
N LEU A 243 -11.76 -2.93 8.33
CA LEU A 243 -12.81 -1.91 8.41
C LEU A 243 -12.94 -1.21 7.06
N PRO A 244 -13.73 -1.75 6.11
CA PRO A 244 -13.77 -1.24 4.74
C PRO A 244 -14.01 0.29 4.68
N GLY A 245 -13.18 1.00 3.92
CA GLY A 245 -13.31 2.44 3.70
C GLY A 245 -12.79 3.33 4.83
N TYR A 246 -12.42 2.76 5.98
CA TYR A 246 -11.75 3.50 7.04
C TYR A 246 -10.23 3.52 6.86
N GLU A 247 -9.59 4.52 7.45
CA GLU A 247 -8.14 4.73 7.43
C GLU A 247 -7.39 3.49 7.94
N GLY A 248 -6.30 3.14 7.25
CA GLY A 248 -5.65 1.85 7.38
C GLY A 248 -5.08 1.52 8.76
N ASN A 249 -4.92 2.51 9.63
CA ASN A 249 -4.43 2.27 11.00
C ASN A 249 -5.54 1.73 11.93
N THR A 250 -6.83 1.84 11.57
CA THR A 250 -7.95 1.16 12.25
C THR A 250 -8.01 -0.34 11.98
N HIS A 251 -7.37 -0.81 10.91
CA HIS A 251 -7.37 -2.22 10.50
C HIS A 251 -6.31 -3.00 11.30
N ILE A 252 -6.55 -3.15 12.60
CA ILE A 252 -5.61 -3.71 13.57
C ILE A 252 -5.13 -5.10 13.14
N LYS A 253 -3.81 -5.23 12.99
CA LYS A 253 -3.14 -6.49 12.67
C LYS A 253 -2.84 -7.27 13.94
N TRP A 254 -2.69 -8.59 13.80
CA TRP A 254 -2.36 -9.48 14.92
C TRP A 254 -3.37 -9.32 16.07
N LEU A 255 -4.65 -9.21 15.71
CA LEU A 255 -5.73 -8.79 16.59
C LEU A 255 -5.91 -9.81 17.72
N ARG A 256 -5.77 -9.35 18.97
CA ARG A 256 -5.89 -10.23 20.16
C ARG A 256 -7.05 -9.89 21.09
N ARG A 257 -7.55 -8.65 21.06
CA ARG A 257 -8.56 -8.19 22.02
C ARG A 257 -9.53 -7.20 21.40
N LEU A 258 -10.80 -7.38 21.74
CA LEU A 258 -11.93 -6.50 21.48
C LEU A 258 -12.59 -6.18 22.82
N GLU A 259 -12.65 -4.90 23.19
CA GLU A 259 -13.31 -4.44 24.42
C GLU A 259 -14.45 -3.47 24.08
N VAL A 260 -15.68 -3.87 24.36
CA VAL A 260 -16.89 -3.09 24.09
C VAL A 260 -17.12 -2.06 25.20
N SER A 261 -17.42 -0.82 24.83
CA SER A 261 -17.57 0.34 25.72
C SER A 261 -18.66 1.30 25.22
N ASP A 262 -19.11 2.22 26.08
CA ASP A 262 -20.04 3.31 25.74
C ASP A 262 -19.33 4.53 25.15
N LYS A 263 -17.99 4.58 25.25
CA LYS A 263 -17.14 5.70 24.82
C LYS A 263 -15.85 5.23 24.13
N PRO A 264 -15.26 6.06 23.24
CA PRO A 264 -13.95 5.76 22.69
C PRO A 264 -12.88 5.80 23.80
N PHE A 265 -11.83 5.03 23.61
CA PHE A 265 -10.77 4.80 24.60
C PHE A 265 -9.73 5.91 24.65
N MET A 266 -9.68 6.78 23.63
CA MET A 266 -8.78 7.93 23.53
C MET A 266 -7.31 7.52 23.69
N THR A 267 -6.91 6.40 23.05
CA THR A 267 -5.53 5.90 23.11
C THR A 267 -4.57 6.81 22.35
N ARG A 268 -3.26 6.54 22.45
CA ARG A 268 -2.22 7.33 21.77
C ARG A 268 -2.47 7.48 20.27
N GLU A 269 -2.91 6.41 19.61
CA GLU A 269 -3.05 6.33 18.15
C GLU A 269 -4.41 6.86 17.66
N GLU A 270 -5.11 7.64 18.49
CA GLU A 270 -6.31 8.41 18.12
C GLU A 270 -6.38 9.76 18.87
N THR A 271 -5.29 10.14 19.54
CA THR A 271 -5.13 11.42 20.24
C THR A 271 -3.83 12.12 19.82
N SER A 272 -2.68 11.49 20.07
CA SER A 272 -1.36 12.00 19.70
C SER A 272 -1.03 11.79 18.22
N LYS A 273 -1.53 10.70 17.65
CA LYS A 273 -1.40 10.34 16.23
C LYS A 273 -2.79 10.19 15.63
N TYR A 274 -2.85 10.25 14.30
CA TYR A 274 -4.09 10.14 13.54
C TYR A 274 -5.16 11.15 13.99
N THR A 275 -4.67 12.34 14.36
CA THR A 275 -5.44 13.55 14.62
C THR A 275 -4.93 14.64 13.70
N ASP A 276 -5.84 15.39 13.09
CA ASP A 276 -5.52 16.32 12.02
C ASP A 276 -5.44 17.74 12.57
N LEU A 277 -4.24 18.32 12.64
CA LEU A 277 -4.06 19.69 13.13
C LEU A 277 -4.62 20.70 12.12
N MET A 278 -5.54 21.53 12.60
CA MET A 278 -6.23 22.57 11.83
C MET A 278 -5.52 23.92 11.95
N PRO A 279 -5.78 24.89 11.03
CA PRO A 279 -5.11 26.20 11.04
C PRO A 279 -5.34 27.03 12.31
N ASP A 280 -6.46 26.83 13.00
CA ASP A 280 -6.83 27.53 14.24
C ASP A 280 -6.19 26.92 15.50
N GLY A 281 -5.36 25.88 15.34
CA GLY A 281 -4.70 25.18 16.44
C GLY A 281 -5.55 24.10 17.11
N THR A 282 -6.79 23.88 16.67
CA THR A 282 -7.58 22.70 17.05
C THR A 282 -7.15 21.48 16.25
N ALA A 283 -7.59 20.28 16.65
CA ALA A 283 -7.35 19.06 15.89
C ALA A 283 -8.65 18.29 15.65
N ARG A 284 -8.84 17.76 14.44
CA ARG A 284 -9.92 16.80 14.17
C ARG A 284 -9.49 15.43 14.68
N GLN A 285 -10.40 14.77 15.38
CA GLN A 285 -10.24 13.40 15.83
C GLN A 285 -11.24 12.53 15.08
N PHE A 286 -10.95 11.24 14.95
CA PHE A 286 -11.85 10.28 14.31
C PHE A 286 -12.23 10.69 12.87
N SER A 287 -11.28 11.23 12.12
CA SER A 287 -11.33 11.32 10.65
C SER A 287 -11.20 9.90 10.09
N LEU A 288 -12.24 9.07 10.25
CA LEU A 288 -12.12 7.64 9.99
C LEU A 288 -12.21 7.30 8.50
N GLU A 289 -13.12 7.92 7.77
CA GLU A 289 -13.37 7.61 6.36
C GLU A 289 -12.25 8.12 5.44
N MET A 290 -11.83 7.29 4.50
CA MET A 290 -10.95 7.71 3.40
C MET A 290 -11.79 8.29 2.26
N GLU A 291 -11.58 9.56 1.93
CA GLU A 291 -12.33 10.25 0.89
C GLU A 291 -11.95 9.82 -0.53
N ALA A 292 -12.73 10.23 -1.54
CA ALA A 292 -12.41 9.90 -2.93
C ALA A 292 -11.04 10.48 -3.32
N LYS A 293 -10.24 9.64 -3.97
CA LYS A 293 -8.86 9.96 -4.39
C LYS A 293 -8.53 9.24 -5.68
N SER A 294 -7.66 9.84 -6.48
CA SER A 294 -7.12 9.23 -7.69
C SER A 294 -5.68 9.66 -7.94
N VAL A 295 -4.95 8.84 -8.70
CA VAL A 295 -3.63 9.18 -9.20
C VAL A 295 -3.37 8.51 -10.54
N ILE A 296 -2.77 9.25 -11.47
CA ILE A 296 -2.21 8.70 -12.72
C ILE A 296 -0.95 7.90 -12.37
N THR A 297 -0.95 6.62 -12.72
CA THR A 297 0.19 5.72 -12.52
C THR A 297 1.11 5.66 -13.74
N PHE A 298 0.59 5.95 -14.94
CA PHE A 298 1.38 6.13 -16.15
C PHE A 298 0.75 7.19 -17.09
N PRO A 299 1.57 8.09 -17.67
CA PRO A 299 2.94 8.35 -17.25
C PRO A 299 2.96 9.07 -15.89
N SER A 300 3.93 8.75 -15.05
CA SER A 300 4.09 9.34 -13.71
C SER A 300 5.56 9.66 -13.43
N GLY A 301 5.84 10.33 -12.31
CA GLY A 301 7.15 10.91 -12.08
C GLY A 301 8.32 9.90 -12.09
N ALA A 302 9.48 10.38 -12.55
CA ALA A 302 10.69 9.63 -12.88
C ALA A 302 10.56 8.67 -14.09
N MET A 303 9.45 8.69 -14.82
CA MET A 303 9.35 8.06 -16.14
C MET A 303 9.85 9.03 -17.23
N LYS A 304 10.10 8.46 -18.42
CA LYS A 304 10.42 9.23 -19.62
C LYS A 304 9.63 8.71 -20.82
N LEU A 305 8.88 9.60 -21.47
CA LEU A 305 8.22 9.31 -22.74
C LEU A 305 9.28 9.37 -23.85
N PRO A 306 9.53 8.26 -24.60
CA PRO A 306 10.67 8.22 -25.52
C PRO A 306 10.51 9.12 -26.76
N ARG A 307 9.29 9.49 -27.15
CA ARG A 307 8.99 10.28 -28.34
C ARG A 307 7.53 10.78 -28.33
N PRO A 308 7.18 11.79 -29.13
CA PRO A 308 5.78 12.11 -29.40
C PRO A 308 5.01 10.91 -29.97
N GLY A 309 3.72 10.83 -29.66
CA GLY A 309 2.86 9.75 -30.14
C GLY A 309 1.70 9.41 -29.23
N PHE A 310 1.09 8.27 -29.50
CA PHE A 310 -0.02 7.74 -28.72
C PHE A 310 0.49 7.13 -27.40
N TYR A 311 -0.14 7.55 -26.31
CA TYR A 311 0.01 7.02 -24.98
C TYR A 311 -1.37 6.77 -24.37
N GLU A 312 -1.49 5.70 -23.60
CA GLU A 312 -2.66 5.46 -22.78
C GLU A 312 -2.36 5.95 -21.37
N VAL A 313 -2.94 7.10 -20.99
CA VAL A 313 -2.87 7.57 -19.62
C VAL A 313 -3.67 6.58 -18.76
N THR A 314 -3.07 6.04 -17.71
CA THR A 314 -3.71 5.06 -16.83
C THR A 314 -3.43 5.38 -15.38
N GLY A 315 -4.40 5.11 -14.52
CA GLY A 315 -4.29 5.38 -13.09
C GLY A 315 -5.31 4.60 -12.27
N ILE A 316 -5.30 4.83 -10.97
CA ILE A 316 -6.27 4.23 -10.04
C ILE A 316 -7.04 5.32 -9.32
N ALA A 317 -8.32 5.07 -9.07
CA ALA A 317 -9.22 5.89 -8.26
C ALA A 317 -9.93 5.01 -7.23
N TRP A 318 -10.24 5.55 -6.06
CA TRP A 318 -10.93 4.83 -4.99
C TRP A 318 -11.66 5.80 -4.07
N SER A 319 -12.64 5.31 -3.32
CA SER A 319 -13.33 6.06 -2.26
C SER A 319 -13.74 5.11 -1.14
N GLY A 320 -13.49 5.51 0.09
CA GLY A 320 -13.99 4.79 1.27
C GLY A 320 -15.50 4.91 1.45
N ARG A 321 -16.16 5.81 0.69
CA ARG A 321 -17.62 6.04 0.73
C ARG A 321 -18.39 5.21 -0.30
N GLY A 322 -17.72 4.41 -1.11
CA GLY A 322 -18.40 3.57 -2.10
C GLY A 322 -17.66 3.42 -3.43
N LYS A 323 -18.42 3.38 -4.52
CA LYS A 323 -17.93 3.24 -5.90
C LYS A 323 -17.41 4.55 -6.44
N ILE A 324 -16.38 4.47 -7.27
CA ILE A 324 -16.06 5.53 -8.22
C ILE A 324 -17.11 5.51 -9.33
N THR A 325 -17.75 6.63 -9.58
CA THR A 325 -18.73 6.78 -10.68
C THR A 325 -18.10 7.41 -11.90
N LYS A 326 -17.08 8.25 -11.71
CA LYS A 326 -16.40 8.96 -12.79
C LYS A 326 -14.96 9.29 -12.41
N VAL A 327 -14.06 9.25 -13.40
CA VAL A 327 -12.73 9.87 -13.33
C VAL A 327 -12.58 10.82 -14.49
N GLU A 328 -12.13 12.03 -14.20
CA GLU A 328 -11.75 13.01 -15.20
C GLU A 328 -10.23 13.14 -15.23
N VAL A 329 -9.67 13.30 -16.42
CA VAL A 329 -8.24 13.51 -16.66
C VAL A 329 -8.05 14.81 -17.41
N SER A 330 -7.11 15.60 -16.95
CA SER A 330 -6.64 16.83 -17.58
C SER A 330 -5.22 16.63 -18.09
N THR A 331 -4.88 17.31 -19.19
CA THR A 331 -3.52 17.34 -19.75
C THR A 331 -2.93 18.75 -19.80
N ASP A 332 -3.65 19.74 -19.27
CA ASP A 332 -3.33 21.17 -19.33
C ASP A 332 -3.34 21.84 -17.94
N GLY A 333 -3.07 21.07 -16.89
CA GLY A 333 -3.02 21.59 -15.51
C GLY A 333 -4.39 21.89 -14.89
N GLY A 334 -5.47 21.44 -15.53
CA GLY A 334 -6.83 21.46 -14.96
C GLY A 334 -7.74 22.49 -15.60
N ALA A 335 -7.30 23.12 -16.69
CA ALA A 335 -8.10 24.05 -17.48
C ALA A 335 -9.21 23.33 -18.25
N THR A 336 -8.92 22.12 -18.78
CA THR A 336 -9.92 21.27 -19.42
C THR A 336 -9.87 19.83 -18.91
N TRP A 337 -11.02 19.17 -18.92
CA TRP A 337 -11.19 17.82 -18.36
C TRP A 337 -11.87 16.90 -19.36
N ARG A 338 -11.33 15.69 -19.51
CA ARG A 338 -11.91 14.63 -20.33
C ARG A 338 -12.25 13.45 -19.42
N GLU A 339 -13.43 12.89 -19.61
CA GLU A 339 -13.83 11.67 -18.89
C GLU A 339 -12.96 10.49 -19.35
N ALA A 340 -12.37 9.78 -18.39
CA ALA A 340 -11.61 8.56 -18.64
C ALA A 340 -12.54 7.34 -18.57
N ALA A 341 -12.22 6.31 -19.36
CA ALA A 341 -12.92 5.03 -19.28
C ALA A 341 -12.53 4.32 -17.97
N LEU A 342 -13.52 3.86 -17.21
CA LEU A 342 -13.30 3.00 -16.04
C LEU A 342 -13.24 1.53 -16.49
N ASP A 343 -12.22 0.81 -16.05
CA ASP A 343 -12.14 -0.63 -16.29
C ASP A 343 -13.08 -1.38 -15.33
N GLY A 344 -14.07 -2.07 -15.90
CA GLY A 344 -14.98 -2.91 -15.13
C GLY A 344 -14.34 -4.21 -14.62
N PRO A 345 -14.88 -4.80 -13.53
CA PRO A 345 -16.01 -4.31 -12.74
C PRO A 345 -15.60 -3.14 -11.82
N VAL A 346 -16.52 -2.18 -11.62
CA VAL A 346 -16.34 -1.08 -10.67
C VAL A 346 -17.03 -1.44 -9.35
N LEU A 347 -16.24 -1.69 -8.31
CA LEU A 347 -16.70 -2.20 -7.01
C LEU A 347 -16.65 -1.10 -5.94
N SER A 348 -17.55 -1.17 -4.95
CA SER A 348 -17.56 -0.24 -3.82
C SER A 348 -16.31 -0.45 -2.97
N ILE A 349 -15.64 0.63 -2.56
CA ILE A 349 -14.51 0.59 -1.65
C ILE A 349 -13.35 -0.27 -2.22
N CYS A 350 -13.09 -0.13 -3.52
CA CYS A 350 -11.98 -0.79 -4.23
C CYS A 350 -11.20 0.22 -5.06
N HIS A 351 -9.94 -0.12 -5.38
CA HIS A 351 -9.26 0.52 -6.51
C HIS A 351 -10.03 0.25 -7.81
N THR A 352 -10.30 1.32 -8.54
CA THR A 352 -10.90 1.34 -9.86
C THR A 352 -9.86 1.87 -10.82
N ARG A 353 -9.48 1.05 -11.80
CA ARG A 353 -8.53 1.45 -12.85
C ARG A 353 -9.26 2.34 -13.86
N PHE A 354 -8.63 3.43 -14.27
CA PHE A 354 -9.13 4.30 -15.33
C PHE A 354 -8.10 4.48 -16.44
N ARG A 355 -8.56 4.74 -17.66
CA ARG A 355 -7.73 4.91 -18.86
C ARG A 355 -8.23 6.03 -19.77
N LEU A 356 -7.31 6.80 -20.32
CA LEU A 356 -7.60 7.84 -21.30
C LEU A 356 -6.60 7.76 -22.47
N PRO A 357 -7.08 7.64 -23.73
CA PRO A 357 -6.21 7.79 -24.89
C PRO A 357 -5.74 9.24 -25.01
N TRP A 358 -4.42 9.41 -25.13
CA TRP A 358 -3.74 10.68 -25.23
C TRP A 358 -2.68 10.66 -26.32
N THR A 359 -2.76 11.57 -27.27
CA THR A 359 -1.69 11.78 -28.26
C THR A 359 -0.84 12.95 -27.78
N TRP A 360 0.35 12.63 -27.30
CA TRP A 360 1.31 13.64 -26.88
C TRP A 360 2.07 14.19 -28.09
N ALA A 361 1.96 15.50 -28.32
CA ALA A 361 2.59 16.19 -29.45
C ALA A 361 4.08 16.52 -29.26
N GLY A 362 4.66 16.20 -28.08
CA GLY A 362 6.01 16.64 -27.71
C GLY A 362 6.05 18.00 -27.02
N GLU A 363 4.89 18.58 -26.72
CA GLU A 363 4.75 19.85 -26.01
C GLU A 363 4.71 19.65 -24.49
N GLU A 364 4.92 20.71 -23.73
CA GLU A 364 4.76 20.67 -22.28
C GLU A 364 3.30 20.31 -21.91
N ALA A 365 3.13 19.44 -20.93
CA ALA A 365 1.80 19.05 -20.43
C ALA A 365 1.81 18.88 -18.91
N VAL A 366 0.68 19.15 -18.27
CA VAL A 366 0.50 18.85 -16.84
C VAL A 366 -0.69 17.91 -16.72
N LEU A 367 -0.39 16.66 -16.39
CA LEU A 367 -1.37 15.60 -16.24
C LEU A 367 -1.97 15.60 -14.84
N GLN A 368 -3.29 15.57 -14.76
CA GLN A 368 -4.03 15.48 -13.50
C GLN A 368 -5.18 14.48 -13.63
N SER A 369 -5.55 13.83 -12.53
CA SER A 369 -6.78 13.05 -12.44
C SER A 369 -7.63 13.47 -11.24
N ARG A 370 -8.95 13.41 -11.40
CA ARG A 370 -9.92 13.71 -10.36
C ARG A 370 -11.01 12.64 -10.30
N ALA A 371 -11.17 12.02 -9.14
CA ALA A 371 -12.24 11.06 -8.88
C ALA A 371 -13.55 11.73 -8.45
N ILE A 372 -14.67 11.15 -8.87
CA ILE A 372 -16.01 11.40 -8.34
C ILE A 372 -16.59 10.06 -7.88
N ASP A 373 -17.09 10.00 -6.65
CA ASP A 373 -17.72 8.81 -6.09
C ASP A 373 -19.26 8.82 -6.18
N GLU A 374 -19.90 7.74 -5.75
CA GLU A 374 -21.37 7.59 -5.82
C GLU A 374 -22.15 8.53 -4.87
N THR A 375 -21.46 9.21 -3.95
CA THR A 375 -22.07 10.26 -3.10
C THR A 375 -22.09 11.62 -3.80
N GLY A 376 -21.42 11.74 -4.96
CA GLY A 376 -21.20 13.02 -5.65
C GLY A 376 -20.02 13.81 -5.10
N TYR A 377 -19.23 13.25 -4.18
CA TYR A 377 -18.00 13.89 -3.71
C TYR A 377 -16.98 13.96 -4.84
N VAL A 378 -16.45 15.15 -5.08
CA VAL A 378 -15.44 15.43 -6.09
C VAL A 378 -14.10 15.63 -5.40
N GLN A 379 -13.07 14.88 -5.83
CA GLN A 379 -11.72 15.01 -5.29
C GLN A 379 -11.21 16.47 -5.43
N PRO A 380 -10.73 17.10 -4.34
CA PRO A 380 -10.41 18.53 -4.32
C PRO A 380 -9.06 18.84 -4.97
N THR A 381 -8.85 20.08 -5.38
CA THR A 381 -7.50 20.58 -5.67
C THR A 381 -6.68 20.72 -4.39
N MET A 382 -5.35 20.83 -4.52
CA MET A 382 -4.48 21.11 -3.37
C MET A 382 -4.86 22.43 -2.69
N GLU A 383 -5.13 23.47 -3.47
CA GLU A 383 -5.55 24.78 -2.96
C GLU A 383 -6.84 24.67 -2.12
N GLN A 384 -7.86 23.99 -2.63
CA GLN A 384 -9.13 23.79 -1.93
C GLN A 384 -8.94 23.05 -0.61
N LEU A 385 -8.11 22.00 -0.59
CA LEU A 385 -7.87 21.21 0.61
C LEU A 385 -7.06 22.00 1.65
N VAL A 386 -6.02 22.72 1.22
CA VAL A 386 -5.18 23.56 2.08
C VAL A 386 -5.97 24.75 2.64
N ALA A 387 -6.90 25.34 1.87
CA ALA A 387 -7.77 26.40 2.36
C ALA A 387 -8.60 25.97 3.59
N VAL A 388 -8.94 24.68 3.68
CA VAL A 388 -9.70 24.11 4.80
C VAL A 388 -8.79 23.58 5.91
N ARG A 389 -7.75 22.82 5.56
CA ARG A 389 -6.94 22.03 6.51
C ARG A 389 -5.59 22.65 6.85
N GLY A 390 -5.16 23.66 6.12
CA GLY A 390 -3.80 24.17 6.18
C GLY A 390 -2.77 23.13 5.71
N LEU A 391 -1.50 23.39 6.02
CA LEU A 391 -0.37 22.55 5.58
C LEU A 391 0.08 21.51 6.62
N LYS A 392 -0.55 21.51 7.80
CA LYS A 392 -0.11 20.72 8.97
C LYS A 392 -1.08 19.61 9.38
N SER A 393 -2.10 19.33 8.55
CA SER A 393 -3.06 18.25 8.79
C SER A 393 -2.41 16.86 8.83
N VAL A 394 -1.24 16.69 8.19
CA VAL A 394 -0.44 15.45 8.07
C VAL A 394 -1.15 14.33 7.30
N TYR A 395 -2.36 13.97 7.69
CA TYR A 395 -3.15 12.87 7.17
C TYR A 395 -4.26 13.32 6.22
N HIS A 396 -4.88 12.36 5.53
CA HIS A 396 -5.99 12.54 4.59
C HIS A 396 -5.68 13.53 3.45
N LEU A 397 -4.47 13.49 2.91
CA LEU A 397 -4.15 14.24 1.68
C LEU A 397 -4.77 13.52 0.48
N ASN A 398 -5.97 13.94 0.06
CA ASN A 398 -6.63 13.42 -1.14
C ASN A 398 -6.65 14.41 -2.32
N ALA A 399 -5.91 15.51 -2.24
CA ALA A 399 -5.81 16.49 -3.31
C ALA A 399 -5.36 15.87 -4.65
N ILE A 400 -5.79 16.48 -5.76
CA ILE A 400 -5.36 16.12 -7.12
C ILE A 400 -3.83 16.18 -7.24
N GLN A 401 -3.23 15.08 -7.69
CA GLN A 401 -1.80 14.99 -8.03
C GLN A 401 -1.57 15.52 -9.45
N SER A 402 -0.47 16.25 -9.64
CA SER A 402 -0.03 16.74 -10.95
C SER A 402 1.29 16.11 -11.39
N TRP A 403 1.38 15.66 -12.64
CA TRP A 403 2.63 15.22 -13.27
C TRP A 403 2.95 16.14 -14.44
N HIS A 404 4.07 16.85 -14.36
CA HIS A 404 4.57 17.66 -15.46
C HIS A 404 5.33 16.77 -16.44
N VAL A 405 4.99 16.85 -17.73
CA VAL A 405 5.67 16.18 -18.84
C VAL A 405 6.42 17.25 -19.63
N ALA A 406 7.75 17.23 -19.55
CA ALA A 406 8.61 18.14 -20.30
C ALA A 406 8.65 17.80 -21.80
N PRO A 407 9.04 18.73 -22.69
CA PRO A 407 9.15 18.47 -24.13
C PRO A 407 10.10 17.32 -24.51
N ASP A 408 11.09 17.01 -23.66
CA ASP A 408 12.00 15.88 -23.85
C ASP A 408 11.42 14.54 -23.34
N GLY A 409 10.21 14.57 -22.79
CA GLY A 409 9.45 13.44 -22.27
C GLY A 409 9.70 13.12 -20.81
N GLU A 410 10.60 13.84 -20.11
CA GLU A 410 10.79 13.64 -18.66
C GLU A 410 9.51 13.98 -17.89
N VAL A 411 9.14 13.11 -16.95
CA VAL A 411 7.94 13.28 -16.11
C VAL A 411 8.34 13.56 -14.67
N THR A 412 7.85 14.65 -14.10
CA THR A 412 8.21 15.12 -12.76
C THR A 412 6.99 15.41 -11.89
N ASN A 413 7.13 15.22 -10.57
CA ASN A 413 6.13 15.61 -9.58
C ASN A 413 6.11 17.14 -9.47
N VAL A 414 4.94 17.76 -9.60
CA VAL A 414 4.73 19.20 -9.44
C VAL A 414 3.45 19.49 -8.64
N HIS A 415 3.37 20.68 -8.05
CA HIS A 415 2.08 21.28 -7.67
C HIS A 415 1.70 22.24 -8.80
N ALA A 416 0.45 22.16 -9.26
CA ALA A 416 -0.09 22.98 -10.34
C ALA A 416 -1.46 23.53 -9.95
#